data_AF-A0A091PUE1-F1
#
_entry.id   AF-A0A091PUE1-F1
#
_cell.length_a   1.000
_cell.length_b   1.000
_cell.length_c   1.000
_cell.angle_alpha   90.00
_cell.angle_beta   90.00
_cell.angle_gamma   90.00
#
_symmetry.space_group_name_H-M   'P 1'
#
loop_
_entity.id
_entity.type
_entity.pdbx_description
1 polymer ?
#
loop_
_entity_poly.entity_id
_entity_poly.type
_entity_poly.pdbx_seq_one_letter_code
_entity_poly.pdbx_strand_id
1 'polypeptide(L)' 'AKEVFGETLNESRDPDRPPEKYTSRFYLKFTYLEQAFDRLSEAGFHMVACNSTGTAAFINQYRDDKIWSSYTEYIF' A
#
# COMPACT_ATOMS: atom_id res chain seq x y z
N ALA A 1 -9.80 7.12 -1.08
CA ALA A 1 -9.29 6.27 0.02
C ALA A 1 -10.24 6.25 1.22
N LYS A 2 -10.53 7.41 1.85
CA LYS A 2 -11.44 7.48 3.02
C LYS A 2 -12.86 6.98 2.72
N GLU A 3 -13.39 7.32 1.55
CA GLU A 3 -14.71 6.87 1.10
C GLU A 3 -14.85 5.34 1.01
N VAL A 4 -13.82 4.65 0.51
CA VAL A 4 -13.82 3.19 0.32
C VAL A 4 -13.53 2.44 1.62
N PHE A 5 -12.53 2.91 2.39
CA PHE A 5 -12.01 2.16 3.53
C PHE A 5 -12.48 2.66 4.89
N GLY A 6 -13.00 3.89 4.99
CA GLY A 6 -13.55 4.47 6.22
C GLY A 6 -12.67 4.22 7.45
N GLU A 7 -13.27 3.66 8.50
CA GLU A 7 -12.59 3.35 9.76
C GLU A 7 -11.49 2.28 9.65
N THR A 8 -11.48 1.49 8.57
CA THR A 8 -10.44 0.46 8.35
C THR A 8 -9.14 1.04 7.78
N LEU A 9 -9.17 2.31 7.36
CA LEU A 9 -7.99 3.07 6.95
C LEU A 9 -7.24 3.59 8.19
N ASN A 10 -5.91 3.48 8.19
CA ASN A 10 -5.04 4.05 9.20
C ASN A 10 -4.23 5.21 8.61
N GLU A 11 -4.43 6.40 9.17
CA GLU A 11 -3.82 7.65 8.71
C GLU A 11 -2.63 8.09 9.59
N SER A 12 -2.24 7.31 10.61
CA SER A 12 -1.26 7.70 11.63
C SER A 12 0.13 8.08 11.09
N ARG A 13 0.50 7.60 9.90
CA ARG A 13 1.76 7.92 9.23
C ARG A 13 1.75 9.29 8.52
N ASP A 14 0.58 9.93 8.42
CA ASP A 14 0.34 11.14 7.65
C ASP A 14 -0.97 11.87 8.07
N PRO A 15 -1.12 12.23 9.37
CA PRO A 15 -2.41 12.61 9.97
C PRO A 15 -2.94 14.00 9.54
N ASP A 16 -2.05 14.96 9.27
CA ASP A 16 -2.43 16.36 9.04
C ASP A 16 -2.68 16.68 7.55
N ARG A 17 -2.89 15.64 6.72
CA ARG A 17 -3.01 15.84 5.26
C ARG A 17 -4.38 16.44 4.88
N PRO A 18 -4.40 17.51 4.06
CA PRO A 18 -5.64 18.03 3.48
C PRO A 18 -6.35 17.00 2.58
N PRO A 19 -7.69 16.90 2.60
CA PRO A 19 -8.43 15.88 1.84
C PRO A 19 -8.17 15.84 0.33
N GLU A 20 -7.84 16.97 -0.29
CA GLU A 20 -7.62 17.07 -1.74
C GLU A 20 -6.20 16.68 -2.20
N LYS A 21 -5.31 16.32 -1.28
CA LYS A 21 -3.91 15.98 -1.58
C LYS A 21 -3.73 14.45 -1.64
N TYR A 22 -3.05 13.97 -2.68
CA TYR A 22 -2.65 12.56 -2.81
C TYR A 22 -1.68 12.11 -1.72
N THR A 23 -1.68 10.84 -1.32
CA THR A 23 -0.71 10.24 -0.39
C THR A 23 -0.38 8.79 -0.75
N SER A 24 0.81 8.34 -0.37
CA SER A 24 1.27 6.94 -0.43
C SER A 24 1.54 6.34 0.96
N ARG A 25 1.17 7.03 2.05
CA ARG A 25 1.57 6.67 3.42
C ARG A 25 0.47 6.00 4.25
N PHE A 26 -0.76 5.99 3.77
CA PHE A 26 -1.86 5.29 4.43
C PHE A 26 -1.70 3.78 4.33
N TYR A 27 -2.28 3.06 5.29
CA TYR A 27 -2.31 1.60 5.31
C TYR A 27 -3.61 1.09 5.95
N LEU A 28 -3.97 -0.16 5.68
CA LEU A 28 -5.19 -0.77 6.22
C LEU A 28 -4.92 -1.40 7.59
N LYS A 29 -5.94 -1.40 8.45
CA LYS A 29 -5.88 -2.02 9.79
C LYS A 29 -5.95 -3.56 9.75
N PHE A 30 -6.37 -4.13 8.63
CA PHE A 30 -6.44 -5.57 8.38
C PHE A 30 -5.40 -5.98 7.32
N THR A 31 -5.14 -7.29 7.21
CA THR A 31 -4.03 -7.83 6.41
C THR A 31 -4.47 -8.79 5.29
N TYR A 32 -5.77 -8.99 5.09
CA TYR A 32 -6.31 -9.82 3.99
C TYR A 32 -6.50 -8.95 2.73
N LEU A 33 -5.84 -9.30 1.63
CA LEU A 33 -5.84 -8.50 0.40
C LEU A 33 -7.20 -8.52 -0.29
N GLU A 34 -7.81 -9.68 -0.40
CA GLU A 34 -9.09 -9.91 -1.06
C GLU A 34 -10.19 -9.07 -0.40
N GLN A 35 -10.14 -8.92 0.93
CA GLN A 35 -11.06 -8.03 1.65
C GLN A 35 -10.93 -6.56 1.22
N ALA A 36 -9.73 -6.09 0.86
CA ALA A 36 -9.55 -4.75 0.33
C ALA A 36 -10.06 -4.65 -1.12
N PHE A 37 -9.87 -5.70 -1.91
CA PHE A 37 -10.34 -5.78 -3.29
C PHE A 37 -11.86 -5.78 -3.38
N ASP A 38 -12.53 -6.54 -2.51
CA ASP A 38 -13.99 -6.60 -2.44
C ASP A 38 -14.58 -5.20 -2.16
N ARG A 39 -14.03 -4.46 -1.19
CA ARG A 39 -14.45 -3.09 -0.88
C ARG A 39 -14.24 -2.11 -2.03
N LEU A 40 -13.12 -2.24 -2.75
CA LEU A 40 -12.86 -1.43 -3.95
C LEU A 40 -13.87 -1.76 -5.05
N SER A 41 -14.18 -3.03 -5.27
CA SER A 41 -15.18 -3.48 -6.24
C SER A 41 -16.59 -3.00 -5.89
N GLU A 42 -16.99 -3.08 -4.60
CA GLU A 42 -18.28 -2.57 -4.11
C GLU A 42 -18.42 -1.06 -4.31
N ALA A 43 -17.31 -0.32 -4.23
CA ALA A 43 -17.25 1.11 -4.52
C ALA A 43 -17.14 1.45 -6.02
N GLY A 44 -17.17 0.44 -6.91
CA GLY A 44 -17.15 0.62 -8.36
C GLY A 44 -15.76 0.77 -8.99
N PHE A 45 -14.69 0.45 -8.27
CA PHE A 45 -13.33 0.40 -8.82
C PHE A 45 -13.04 -0.96 -9.48
N HIS A 46 -12.17 -0.97 -10.48
CA HIS A 46 -11.80 -2.18 -11.22
C HIS A 46 -10.28 -2.33 -11.24
N MET A 47 -9.77 -3.53 -10.95
CA MET A 47 -8.34 -3.80 -11.07
C MET A 47 -7.92 -3.72 -12.54
N VAL A 48 -7.00 -2.81 -12.86
CA VAL A 48 -6.52 -2.58 -14.24
C VAL A 48 -5.11 -3.11 -14.49
N ALA A 49 -4.29 -3.26 -13.44
CA ALA A 49 -2.93 -3.76 -13.54
C ALA A 49 -2.42 -4.29 -12.20
N CYS A 50 -1.39 -5.13 -12.25
CA CYS A 50 -0.61 -5.52 -11.08
C CYS A 50 0.85 -5.71 -11.47
N ASN A 51 1.76 -5.48 -10.51
CA ASN A 51 3.19 -5.65 -10.72
C ASN A 51 3.89 -6.06 -9.41
N SER A 52 4.99 -6.80 -9.53
CA SER A 52 5.84 -7.17 -8.40
C SER A 52 7.28 -6.76 -8.70
N THR A 53 7.85 -5.96 -7.80
CA THR A 53 9.23 -5.47 -7.90
C THR A 53 10.07 -6.04 -6.76
N GLY A 54 11.27 -6.52 -7.07
CA GLY A 54 12.28 -6.89 -6.07
C GLY A 54 13.37 -5.83 -5.99
N THR A 55 13.74 -5.42 -4.79
CA THR A 55 14.86 -4.51 -4.54
C THR A 55 15.83 -5.12 -3.54
N ALA A 56 17.12 -4.81 -3.68
CA ALA A 56 18.16 -5.23 -2.76
C ALA A 56 18.73 -4.01 -2.04
N ALA A 57 18.87 -4.10 -0.72
CA ALA A 57 19.57 -3.13 0.10
C ALA A 57 20.79 -3.77 0.75
N PHE A 58 21.90 -3.03 0.79
CA PHE A 58 23.12 -3.49 1.48
C PHE A 58 22.93 -3.35 3.00
N ILE A 59 23.33 -4.38 3.75
CA ILE A 59 23.21 -4.39 5.21
C ILE A 59 24.33 -3.58 5.87
N ASN A 60 25.53 -3.61 5.29
CA ASN A 60 26.72 -2.94 5.80
C ASN A 60 27.61 -2.45 4.65
N GLN A 61 28.29 -1.33 4.85
CA GLN A 61 29.25 -0.80 3.87
C GLN A 61 30.48 -1.71 3.63
N TYR A 62 30.75 -2.63 4.55
CA TYR A 62 31.97 -3.46 4.55
C TYR A 62 31.73 -4.96 4.28
N ARG A 63 30.50 -5.37 3.96
CA ARG A 63 30.14 -6.76 3.63
C ARG A 63 29.23 -6.80 2.41
N ASP A 64 29.36 -7.84 1.60
CA ASP A 64 28.55 -8.05 0.39
C ASP A 64 27.14 -8.61 0.66
N ASP A 65 26.77 -8.78 1.94
CA ASP A 65 25.46 -9.26 2.34
C ASP A 65 24.36 -8.27 1.94
N LYS A 66 23.34 -8.76 1.23
CA LYS A 66 22.18 -7.98 0.78
C LYS A 66 20.90 -8.50 1.43
N ILE A 67 20.06 -7.58 1.91
CA ILE A 67 18.65 -7.86 2.22
C ILE A 67 17.84 -7.62 0.96
N TRP A 68 17.04 -8.61 0.59
CA TRP A 68 16.09 -8.50 -0.50
C TRP A 68 14.71 -8.17 0.05
N SER A 69 14.02 -7.23 -0.58
CA SER A 69 12.65 -6.87 -0.28
C SER A 69 11.82 -6.93 -1.55
N SER A 70 10.67 -7.60 -1.49
CA SER A 70 9.69 -7.60 -2.57
C SER A 70 8.55 -6.65 -2.24
N TYR A 71 8.03 -6.00 -3.28
CA TYR A 71 6.86 -5.13 -3.21
C TYR A 71 5.91 -5.48 -4.35
N THR A 72 4.66 -5.76 -4.01
CA THR A 72 3.60 -6.04 -4.99
C THR A 72 2.55 -4.96 -4.89
N GLU A 73 2.15 -4.42 -6.03
CA GLU A 73 1.11 -3.40 -6.15
C GLU A 73 -0.03 -3.88 -7.05
N TYR A 74 -1.24 -3.42 -6.71
CA TYR A 74 -2.47 -3.67 -7.46
C TYR A 74 -3.11 -2.33 -7.75
N ILE A 75 -3.33 -2.03 -9.03
CA ILE A 75 -3.86 -0.75 -9.49
C ILE A 75 -5.35 -0.92 -9.75
N PHE A 76 -6.14 -0.08 -9.09
CA PHE A 76 -7.60 0.01 -9.17
C PHE A 76 -8.02 1.39 -9.64
#